data_AF-A0A920LKU0-F1
#
_entry.id   AF-A0A920LKU0-F1
#
_cell.length_a   1.000
_cell.length_b   1.000
_cell.length_c   1.000
_cell.angle_alpha   90.00
_cell.angle_beta   90.00
_cell.angle_gamma   90.00
#
_symmetry.space_group_name_H-M   'P 1'
#
loop_
_entity.id
_entity.type
_entity.pdbx_description
1 polymer ?
#
loop_
_entity_poly.entity_id
_entity_poly.type
_entity_poly.pdbx_seq_one_letter_code
_entity_poly.pdbx_strand_id
1 'polypeptide(L)'
;MGNIGEIKDVIISRTGYTGELGYELYVKNSFVTNLWNLLFSTNIQLNPIGLAARDTLRLEKGYCLYGNEINDFTSPIEADLTWITKFNKNFIGKDIIHKVYKEGRTRKAGWY
;
A
#
# COMPACT_ATOMS: atom_id res chain seq x y z
N MET A 1 9.45 -16.73 -1.44
CA MET A 1 10.86 -16.32 -1.28
C MET A 1 11.61 -16.80 -2.51
N GLY A 2 12.59 -16.04 -3.00
CA GLY A 2 13.32 -16.36 -4.23
C GLY A 2 14.70 -15.73 -4.26
N ASN A 3 15.43 -15.94 -5.35
CA ASN A 3 16.76 -15.38 -5.56
C ASN A 3 16.72 -14.42 -6.75
N ILE A 4 17.48 -13.33 -6.67
CA ILE A 4 17.67 -12.39 -7.79
C ILE A 4 19.18 -12.22 -7.99
N GLY A 5 19.69 -12.79 -9.09
CA GLY A 5 21.13 -12.96 -9.27
C GLY A 5 21.73 -13.76 -8.13
N GLU A 6 22.78 -13.24 -7.50
CA GLU A 6 23.45 -13.85 -6.34
C GLU A 6 22.78 -13.51 -5.00
N ILE A 7 21.77 -12.62 -4.99
CA ILE A 7 21.08 -12.21 -3.78
C ILE A 7 20.05 -13.30 -3.42
N LYS A 8 20.32 -13.98 -2.30
CA LYS A 8 19.46 -15.04 -1.77
C LYS A 8 18.39 -14.50 -0.84
N ASP A 9 17.35 -15.30 -0.65
CA ASP A 9 16.29 -15.08 0.34
C ASP A 9 15.52 -13.77 0.16
N VAL A 10 15.31 -13.35 -1.09
CA VAL A 10 14.49 -12.19 -1.44
C VAL A 10 13.01 -12.52 -1.21
N ILE A 11 12.32 -11.69 -0.45
CA ILE A 11 10.86 -11.74 -0.41
C ILE A 11 10.36 -10.96 -1.63
N ILE A 12 9.64 -11.65 -2.50
CA ILE A 12 9.07 -11.10 -3.73
C ILE A 12 7.56 -11.14 -3.55
N SER A 13 6.94 -9.98 -3.53
CA SER A 13 5.49 -9.84 -3.41
C SER A 13 4.94 -9.18 -4.66
N ARG A 14 3.88 -9.75 -5.24
CA ARG A 14 3.15 -9.13 -6.36
C ARG A 14 2.16 -8.11 -5.82
N THR A 15 2.71 -7.07 -5.21
CA THR A 15 2.03 -5.95 -4.57
C THR A 15 2.68 -4.64 -5.00
N GLY A 16 2.01 -3.53 -4.74
CA GLY A 16 2.52 -2.21 -5.03
C GLY A 16 1.46 -1.15 -4.76
N TYR A 17 1.91 0.11 -4.74
CA TYR A 17 1.07 1.26 -4.40
C TYR A 17 0.76 2.17 -5.60
N THR A 18 1.01 1.69 -6.82
CA THR A 18 0.74 2.40 -8.07
C THR A 18 -0.53 1.91 -8.78
N GLY A 19 -1.06 0.76 -8.34
CA GLY A 19 -2.17 0.03 -9.00
C GLY A 19 -1.84 -0.48 -10.41
N GLU A 20 -0.57 -0.48 -10.78
CA GLU A 20 -0.04 -1.11 -11.99
C GLU A 20 0.58 -2.48 -11.67
N LEU A 21 0.87 -3.26 -12.72
CA LEU A 21 1.63 -4.49 -12.54
C LEU A 21 3.03 -4.17 -11.99
N GLY A 22 3.36 -4.76 -10.84
CA GLY A 22 4.65 -4.55 -10.20
C GLY A 22 4.91 -5.56 -9.09
N TYR A 23 6.09 -5.42 -8.51
CA TYR A 23 6.55 -6.23 -7.39
C TYR A 23 7.20 -5.34 -6.33
N GLU A 24 7.02 -5.72 -5.07
CA GLU A 24 7.82 -5.23 -3.95
C GLU A 24 8.88 -6.27 -3.62
N LEU A 25 10.14 -5.82 -3.56
CA LEU A 25 11.32 -6.66 -3.32
C LEU A 25 11.92 -6.29 -1.96
N TYR A 26 11.97 -7.24 -1.04
CA TYR A 26 12.57 -7.04 0.28
C TYR A 26 13.83 -7.87 0.43
N VAL A 27 14.93 -7.19 0.79
CA VAL A 27 16.27 -7.77 0.97
C VAL A 27 16.91 -7.21 2.23
N LYS A 28 17.97 -7.86 2.72
CA LYS A 28 18.79 -7.27 3.80
C LYS A 28 19.41 -5.95 3.33
N ASN A 29 19.56 -4.98 4.23
CA ASN A 29 20.14 -3.66 3.93
C ASN A 29 21.49 -3.76 3.19
N SER A 30 22.33 -4.74 3.54
CA SER A 30 23.62 -4.99 2.90
C SER A 30 23.53 -5.32 1.40
N PHE A 31 22.35 -5.70 0.90
CA PHE A 31 22.12 -6.07 -0.51
C PHE A 31 21.33 -5.03 -1.30
N VAL A 32 20.86 -3.93 -0.68
CA VAL A 32 19.99 -2.94 -1.36
C VAL A 32 20.67 -2.31 -2.57
N THR A 33 21.90 -1.82 -2.43
CA THR A 33 22.65 -1.23 -3.55
C THR A 33 22.93 -2.25 -4.65
N ASN A 34 23.26 -3.49 -4.28
CA ASN A 34 23.52 -4.56 -5.24
C ASN A 34 22.25 -4.89 -6.04
N LEU A 35 21.10 -4.98 -5.36
CA LEU A 35 19.81 -5.23 -6.02
C LEU A 35 19.47 -4.10 -6.97
N TRP A 36 19.62 -2.84 -6.54
CA TRP A 36 19.37 -1.67 -7.37
C TRP A 36 20.21 -1.71 -8.65
N ASN A 37 21.53 -1.86 -8.50
CA ASN A 37 22.43 -1.91 -9.65
C ASN A 37 22.11 -3.08 -10.58
N LEU A 38 21.77 -4.25 -10.04
CA LEU A 38 21.38 -5.42 -10.83
C LEU A 38 20.13 -5.14 -11.68
N LEU A 39 19.09 -4.52 -11.11
CA LEU A 39 17.87 -4.16 -11.84
C LEU A 39 18.17 -3.18 -12.98
N PHE A 40 18.96 -2.14 -12.72
CA PHE A 40 19.34 -1.12 -13.71
C PHE A 40 20.40 -1.58 -14.72
N SER A 41 21.05 -2.72 -14.49
CA SER A 41 21.99 -3.34 -15.45
C SER A 41 21.29 -4.18 -16.52
N THR A 42 19.97 -4.38 -16.41
CA THR A 42 19.20 -5.15 -17.40
C THR A 42 19.06 -4.37 -18.70
N ASN A 43 18.74 -5.07 -19.80
CA ASN A 43 18.45 -4.44 -21.09
C ASN A 43 17.08 -3.74 -21.14
N ILE A 44 16.32 -3.76 -20.03
CA ILE A 44 15.03 -3.08 -19.93
C ILE A 44 15.29 -1.64 -19.52
N GLN A 45 14.71 -0.70 -20.25
CA GLN A 45 14.79 0.71 -19.88
C GLN A 45 13.96 0.95 -18.61
N LEU A 46 14.66 1.26 -17.51
CA LEU A 46 14.07 1.60 -16.23
C LEU A 46 14.39 3.06 -15.89
N ASN A 47 13.42 3.78 -15.33
CA ASN A 47 13.62 5.11 -14.80
C ASN A 47 13.27 5.11 -13.31
N PRO A 48 14.13 5.66 -12.42
CA PRO A 48 13.78 5.82 -11.03
C PRO A 48 12.66 6.86 -10.91
N ILE A 49 11.67 6.57 -10.06
CA ILE A 49 10.57 7.49 -9.77
C ILE A 49 10.56 7.88 -8.30
N GLY A 50 10.19 9.13 -8.03
CA GLY A 50 10.12 9.69 -6.68
C GLY A 50 8.72 9.66 -6.08
N LEU A 51 8.60 10.27 -4.88
CA LEU A 51 7.37 10.29 -4.10
C LEU A 51 6.21 11.02 -4.81
N ALA A 52 6.48 12.11 -5.54
CA ALA A 52 5.45 12.85 -6.25
C ALA A 52 4.72 12.00 -7.29
N ALA A 53 5.47 11.26 -8.12
CA ALA A 53 4.89 10.35 -9.11
C ALA A 53 4.08 9.23 -8.45
N ARG A 54 4.58 8.67 -7.34
CA ARG A 54 3.83 7.68 -6.55
C ARG A 54 2.52 8.25 -6.00
N ASP A 55 2.52 9.50 -5.52
CA ASP A 55 1.32 10.13 -4.95
C ASP A 55 0.26 10.41 -6.01
N THR A 56 0.65 10.76 -7.24
CA THR A 56 -0.30 10.84 -8.36
C THR A 56 -0.90 9.47 -8.69
N LEU A 57 -0.07 8.44 -8.88
CA LEU A 57 -0.54 7.11 -9.28
C LEU A 57 -1.47 6.47 -8.23
N ARG A 58 -1.12 6.56 -6.95
CA ARG A 58 -1.97 6.00 -5.88
C ARG A 58 -3.33 6.69 -5.82
N LEU A 59 -3.36 8.00 -6.09
CA LEU A 59 -4.57 8.80 -6.06
C LEU A 59 -5.50 8.41 -7.22
N GLU A 60 -4.96 8.22 -8.42
CA GLU A 60 -5.71 7.72 -9.59
C GLU A 60 -6.36 6.35 -9.33
N LYS A 61 -5.77 5.54 -8.46
CA LYS A 61 -6.27 4.21 -8.07
C LYS A 61 -7.14 4.23 -6.81
N GLY A 62 -7.33 5.40 -6.19
CA GLY A 62 -8.13 5.57 -4.97
C GLY A 62 -7.49 4.93 -3.73
N TYR A 63 -6.17 4.76 -3.68
CA TYR A 63 -5.49 4.23 -2.51
C TYR A 63 -5.30 5.30 -1.43
N CYS A 64 -5.67 4.95 -0.19
CA CYS A 64 -5.64 5.85 0.96
C CYS A 64 -4.23 6.04 1.53
N LEU A 65 -3.80 7.29 1.66
CA LEU A 65 -2.56 7.67 2.33
C LEU A 65 -2.84 8.12 3.77
N TYR A 66 -2.11 7.55 4.73
CA TYR A 66 -2.19 7.97 6.13
C TYR A 66 -1.73 9.42 6.29
N GLY A 67 -2.52 10.22 7.00
CA GLY A 67 -2.38 11.67 7.09
C GLY A 67 -3.24 12.43 6.09
N ASN A 68 -3.80 11.77 5.06
CA ASN A 68 -4.71 12.37 4.09
C ASN A 68 -6.11 11.74 4.21
N GLU A 69 -6.37 10.63 3.50
CA GLU A 69 -7.70 10.00 3.50
C GLU A 69 -7.99 9.22 4.80
N ILE A 70 -6.94 8.75 5.47
CA ILE A 70 -7.06 8.03 6.75
C ILE A 70 -6.17 8.67 7.82
N ASN A 71 -6.66 8.70 9.05
CA ASN A 71 -5.96 9.18 10.24
C ASN A 71 -6.64 8.61 11.50
N ASP A 72 -6.16 8.98 12.68
CA ASP A 72 -6.69 8.52 13.97
C ASP A 72 -8.17 8.86 14.21
N PHE A 73 -8.71 9.84 13.47
CA PHE A 73 -10.08 10.32 13.62
C PHE A 73 -11.01 9.84 12.51
N THR A 74 -10.50 9.18 11.47
CA THR A 74 -11.28 8.67 10.34
C THR A 74 -11.44 7.16 10.45
N SER A 75 -12.67 6.71 10.67
CA SER A 75 -12.99 5.28 10.68
C SER A 75 -12.82 4.66 9.28
N PRO A 76 -12.54 3.34 9.18
CA PRO A 76 -12.49 2.64 7.91
C PRO A 76 -13.77 2.76 7.07
N ILE A 77 -14.93 2.99 7.71
CA ILE A 77 -16.21 3.14 7.02
C ILE A 77 -16.32 4.52 6.36
N GLU A 78 -15.88 5.57 7.05
CA GLU A 78 -15.81 6.92 6.48
C GLU A 78 -14.82 7.00 5.31
N ALA A 79 -13.77 6.16 5.33
CA ALA A 79 -12.76 6.06 4.27
C ALA A 79 -13.12 5.10 3.11
N ASP A 80 -14.36 4.61 3.01
CA ASP A 80 -14.79 3.63 1.99
C ASP A 80 -14.00 2.29 2.02
N LEU A 81 -13.41 1.95 3.17
CA LEU A 81 -12.63 0.71 3.40
C LEU A 81 -13.46 -0.42 4.04
N THR A 82 -14.79 -0.38 3.88
CA THR A 82 -15.69 -1.45 4.34
C THR A 82 -15.30 -2.82 3.76
N TRP A 83 -14.82 -2.87 2.53
CA TRP A 83 -14.47 -4.12 1.83
C TRP A 83 -13.34 -4.92 2.50
N ILE A 84 -12.40 -4.24 3.17
CA ILE A 84 -11.33 -4.86 3.99
C ILE A 84 -11.69 -5.00 5.47
N THR A 85 -12.81 -4.43 5.93
CA THR A 85 -13.23 -4.49 7.33
C THR A 85 -14.03 -5.78 7.62
N LYS A 86 -13.50 -6.67 8.46
CA LYS A 86 -14.11 -8.00 8.73
C LYS A 86 -14.85 -8.04 10.07
N PHE A 87 -16.13 -7.65 10.07
CA PHE A 87 -16.98 -7.57 11.28
C PHE A 87 -17.24 -8.91 11.99
N ASN A 88 -17.02 -10.04 11.31
CA ASN A 88 -17.15 -11.38 11.88
C ASN A 88 -15.95 -11.78 12.76
N LYS A 89 -14.87 -11.00 12.80
CA LYS A 89 -13.70 -11.24 13.67
C LYS A 89 -13.74 -10.37 14.93
N ASN A 90 -12.94 -10.71 15.94
CA ASN A 90 -12.69 -9.82 17.08
C ASN A 90 -11.43 -8.98 16.80
N PHE A 91 -11.50 -7.67 17.05
CA PHE A 91 -10.40 -6.73 16.81
C PHE A 91 -10.59 -5.44 17.61
N ILE A 92 -9.50 -4.69 17.78
CA ILE A 92 -9.51 -3.41 18.51
C ILE A 92 -10.42 -2.41 17.79
N GLY A 93 -11.32 -1.76 18.53
CA GLY A 93 -12.25 -0.77 17.99
C GLY A 93 -13.47 -1.35 17.25
N LYS A 94 -13.68 -2.67 17.29
CA LYS A 94 -14.80 -3.34 16.62
C LYS A 94 -16.16 -2.70 16.91
N ASP A 95 -16.51 -2.50 18.17
CA ASP A 95 -17.85 -2.03 18.54
C ASP A 95 -18.11 -0.60 18.02
N ILE A 96 -17.09 0.26 18.09
CA ILE A 96 -17.16 1.64 17.59
C ILE A 96 -17.32 1.65 16.06
N ILE A 97 -16.49 0.88 15.34
CA ILE A 97 -16.55 0.83 13.86
C ILE A 97 -17.85 0.17 13.38
N HIS A 98 -18.33 -0.85 14.08
CA HIS A 98 -19.58 -1.54 13.75
C HIS A 98 -20.80 -0.64 13.99
N LYS A 99 -20.75 0.22 15.01
CA LYS A 99 -21.78 1.24 15.23
C LYS A 99 -21.86 2.21 14.04
N VAL A 100 -20.72 2.77 13.60
CA VAL A 100 -20.66 3.64 12.40
C VAL A 100 -21.18 2.93 11.16
N TYR A 101 -20.86 1.64 10.98
CA TYR A 101 -21.37 0.86 9.86
C TYR A 101 -22.89 0.70 9.86
N LYS A 102 -23.50 0.46 11.03
CA LYS A 102 -24.96 0.28 11.19
C LYS A 102 -25.74 1.59 11.08
N GLU A 103 -25.22 2.66 11.68
CA GLU A 103 -25.88 3.96 11.71
C GLU A 103 -25.68 4.75 10.41
N GLY A 104 -24.73 4.34 9.58
CA GLY A 104 -24.33 5.03 8.37
C GLY A 104 -23.20 6.03 8.64
N ARG A 105 -22.42 6.30 7.60
CA ARG A 105 -21.28 7.23 7.67
C ARG A 105 -21.77 8.66 7.96
N THR A 106 -21.21 9.28 8.98
CA THR A 106 -21.50 10.68 9.37
C THR A 106 -20.73 11.68 8.51
N ARG A 107 -19.62 11.25 7.91
CA ARG A 107 -18.83 11.99 6.91
C ARG A 107 -18.22 11.01 5.92
N LYS A 108 -17.78 11.54 4.77
CA LYS A 108 -16.96 10.79 3.83
C LYS A 108 -15.55 11.38 3.87
N ALA A 109 -14.54 10.55 4.10
CA ALA A 109 -13.16 10.99 4.00
C ALA A 109 -12.87 11.41 2.55
N GLY A 110 -12.12 12.50 2.42
CA GLY A 110 -11.88 13.27 1.20
C GLY A 110 -12.13 12.56 -0.13
N TRP A 111 -13.19 12.99 -0.81
CA TRP A 111 -13.06 13.54 -2.15
C TRP A 111 -13.63 14.95 -2.02
N TYR A 112 -12.93 15.99 -2.47
CA TYR A 112 -13.49 17.34 -2.54
C TYR A 112 -14.83 17.33 -3.28
#